data_AF-M7TIN3-F1
#
_entry.id   AF-M7TIN3-F1
#
_cell.length_a   1.000
_cell.length_b   1.000
_cell.length_c   1.000
_cell.angle_alpha   90.00
_cell.angle_beta   90.00
_cell.angle_gamma   90.00
#
_symmetry.space_group_name_H-M   'P 1'
#
loop_
_entity.id
_entity.type
_entity.pdbx_description
1 polymer ?
#
loop_
_entity_poly.entity_id
_entity_poly.type
_entity_poly.pdbx_seq_one_letter_code
_entity_poly.pdbx_strand_id
1 'polypeptide(L)'
;MATEVSSLNFACAYAPQWDAKRVEIRRKKAVNNESPETLASHERLHLNSVHYDPDVAQEKTSSAKRSSPEREHVPFDRANFQGTGESENNTDRLSSLSLRERKLLPKQSNIANDAGAEQEFEYYWQSYPENGSFITRLSWAFDIVSTFRMTGWNWAIRCLPPYHPPPHTADGAQPPLEALPNRSKEGYTRTLSRKTFFIERLLIDVVPSYILVDLCAVLMTQDPYFIVGPERSSALPLPPSLAALHPLLLSLYRTFISFLGVLTALQLTFGAGALSLCFLLGGPSVLGFRAHPWHLPSAFGSFDQVLDRGLAGFWGAWWHQTFRFGFEAPGRWLLARRQQRRHHDLGAEKDKGNPTTKTKTKTKTKTASDRLLAFTFAFLQSGLLHAAGSYSMIPASKWWQPPFFFALAGAGSALQRWLARSPPLKAPISRAPRWARRLGNLAFALAWLWATGWLLIDDFARCGIWLYEPVPVSLFRALGLGPAGDRRVWRYDADSLPRWHSGKHWWESGIAV
;
A
#
# COMPACT_ATOMS: atom_id res chain seq x y z
N MET A 1 19.57 -7.43 7.66
CA MET A 1 19.80 -6.07 7.11
C MET A 1 20.34 -6.02 5.66
N ALA A 2 20.81 -7.12 5.06
CA ALA A 2 21.38 -7.08 3.69
C ALA A 2 20.37 -7.20 2.53
N THR A 3 19.09 -7.46 2.80
CA THR A 3 18.07 -7.75 1.77
C THR A 3 17.24 -6.54 1.33
N GLU A 4 17.07 -5.54 2.19
CA GLU A 4 16.38 -4.28 1.84
C GLU A 4 17.16 -3.41 0.84
N VAL A 5 18.49 -3.54 0.81
CA VAL A 5 19.35 -2.81 -0.14
C VAL A 5 19.12 -3.29 -1.59
N SER A 6 18.70 -4.55 -1.78
CA SER A 6 18.52 -5.11 -3.12
C SER A 6 17.33 -4.52 -3.88
N SER A 7 16.23 -4.16 -3.20
CA SER A 7 15.05 -3.53 -3.79
C SER A 7 15.25 -2.04 -4.06
N LEU A 8 16.07 -1.34 -3.27
CA LEU A 8 16.50 0.04 -3.51
C LEU A 8 17.39 0.16 -4.75
N ASN A 9 18.29 -0.79 -4.99
CA ASN A 9 19.18 -0.78 -6.15
C ASN A 9 18.43 -0.82 -7.50
N PHE A 10 17.23 -1.39 -7.55
CA PHE A 10 16.42 -1.40 -8.78
C PHE A 10 15.60 -0.12 -9.00
N ALA A 11 15.27 0.63 -7.93
CA ALA A 11 14.66 1.96 -8.07
C ALA A 11 15.63 2.94 -8.75
N CYS A 12 16.94 2.79 -8.50
CA CYS A 12 18.00 3.59 -9.12
C CYS A 12 18.19 3.33 -10.64
N ALA A 13 17.60 2.27 -11.20
CA ALA A 13 17.80 1.91 -12.62
C ALA A 13 16.71 2.46 -13.57
N TYR A 14 15.61 3.02 -13.04
CA TYR A 14 14.42 3.37 -13.84
C TYR A 14 14.40 4.83 -14.31
N ALA A 15 15.05 5.70 -13.54
CA ALA A 15 15.34 7.07 -13.88
C ALA A 15 16.61 7.39 -13.11
N PRO A 16 17.52 8.23 -13.63
CA PRO A 16 18.51 8.81 -12.74
C PRO A 16 17.75 9.39 -11.54
N GLN A 17 18.27 9.20 -10.34
CA GLN A 17 17.84 9.90 -9.12
C GLN A 17 17.49 11.39 -9.33
N TRP A 18 18.02 12.00 -10.41
CA TRP A 18 17.75 13.34 -10.93
C TRP A 18 16.30 13.66 -11.34
N ASP A 19 15.48 12.70 -11.76
CA ASP A 19 14.05 12.94 -12.11
C ASP A 19 13.09 12.75 -10.93
N ALA A 20 13.62 12.40 -9.75
CA ALA A 20 12.82 12.20 -8.57
C ALA A 20 12.26 13.53 -8.09
N LYS A 21 10.94 13.60 -7.96
CA LYS A 21 10.24 14.76 -7.41
C LYS A 21 9.32 14.34 -6.29
N ARG A 22 9.27 15.12 -5.23
CA ARG A 22 8.33 14.95 -4.13
C ARG A 22 7.50 16.21 -3.92
N VAL A 23 6.30 16.06 -3.39
CA VAL A 23 5.45 17.19 -3.01
C VAL A 23 5.99 17.82 -1.75
N GLU A 24 6.17 19.13 -1.79
CA GLU A 24 6.53 19.95 -0.65
C GLU A 24 5.59 21.16 -0.60
N ILE A 25 5.58 21.83 0.55
CA ILE A 25 4.73 22.99 0.82
C ILE A 25 5.61 24.22 1.10
N ARG A 26 5.19 25.39 0.61
CA ARG A 26 5.78 26.68 0.98
C ARG A 26 4.68 27.69 1.27
N ARG A 27 4.93 28.66 2.16
CA ARG A 27 4.02 29.78 2.38
C ARG A 27 4.03 30.68 1.14
N LYS A 28 2.87 31.17 0.70
CA LYS A 28 2.83 32.21 -0.33
C LYS A 28 3.51 33.45 0.25
N LYS A 29 4.50 34.00 -0.44
CA LYS A 29 5.06 35.31 -0.05
C LYS A 29 3.93 36.32 -0.15
N ALA A 30 3.58 36.96 0.96
CA ALA A 30 2.75 38.15 0.92
C ALA A 30 3.45 39.14 -0.01
N VAL A 31 2.75 39.63 -1.03
CA VAL A 31 3.23 40.70 -1.89
C VAL A 31 3.20 41.98 -1.06
N ASN A 32 4.15 42.14 -0.15
CA ASN A 32 4.42 43.40 0.55
C ASN A 32 5.89 43.77 0.33
N ASN A 33 6.10 44.99 -0.14
CA ASN A 33 7.39 45.62 -0.44
C ASN A 33 8.28 45.73 0.82
N GLU A 34 8.98 44.66 1.20
CA GLU A 34 10.06 44.76 2.19
C GLU A 34 11.37 44.19 1.63
N SER A 35 12.47 44.88 1.93
CA SER A 35 13.76 44.73 1.25
C SER A 35 14.43 43.38 1.57
N PRO A 36 15.35 42.91 0.71
CA PRO A 36 15.88 41.54 0.78
C PRO A 36 16.73 41.23 2.02
N GLU A 37 17.22 42.24 2.75
CA GLU A 37 18.23 42.06 3.80
C GLU A 37 17.65 41.72 5.18
N THR A 38 16.37 42.02 5.46
CA THR A 38 15.70 41.64 6.71
C THR A 38 15.04 40.25 6.68
N LEU A 39 14.86 39.65 5.49
CA LEU A 39 14.21 38.34 5.33
C LEU A 39 15.09 37.14 5.72
N ALA A 40 16.40 37.21 5.46
CA ALA A 40 17.32 36.08 5.65
C ALA A 40 17.55 35.71 7.13
N SER A 41 17.35 36.66 8.04
CA SER A 41 17.48 36.50 9.49
C SER A 41 16.18 35.99 10.13
N HIS A 42 15.01 36.38 9.62
CA HIS A 42 13.71 35.88 10.11
C HIS A 42 13.38 34.45 9.63
N GLU A 43 13.81 34.07 8.43
CA GLU A 43 13.51 32.74 7.84
C GLU A 43 14.27 31.60 8.55
N ARG A 44 15.44 31.87 9.16
CA ARG A 44 16.20 30.87 9.93
C ARG A 44 15.71 30.65 11.36
N LEU A 45 15.00 31.61 11.95
CA LEU A 45 14.57 31.53 13.35
C LEU A 45 13.14 30.99 13.54
N HIS A 46 12.27 31.07 12.53
CA HIS A 46 10.86 30.64 12.65
C HIS A 46 10.52 29.26 12.09
N LEU A 47 11.44 28.59 11.37
CA LEU A 47 11.27 27.19 10.95
C LEU A 47 11.25 26.20 12.14
N ASN A 48 11.67 26.64 13.34
CA ASN A 48 11.63 25.86 14.57
C ASN A 48 10.35 26.04 15.41
N SER A 49 9.40 26.90 15.00
CA SER A 49 8.18 27.18 15.79
C SER A 49 6.89 27.12 14.96
N VAL A 50 6.72 26.11 14.12
CA VAL A 50 5.45 25.89 13.42
C VAL A 50 4.47 25.20 14.36
N HIS A 51 3.83 25.98 15.23
CA HIS A 51 2.60 25.57 15.88
C HIS A 51 1.47 25.74 14.86
N TYR A 52 1.10 24.62 14.24
CA TYR A 52 -0.09 24.53 13.40
C TYR A 52 -1.28 24.24 14.30
N ASP A 53 -2.14 25.23 14.51
CA ASP A 53 -3.40 25.10 15.26
C ASP A 53 -4.55 24.77 14.28
N PRO A 54 -5.14 23.57 14.34
CA PRO A 54 -6.21 23.14 13.43
C PRO A 54 -7.62 23.60 13.84
N ASP A 55 -7.82 24.24 15.00
CA ASP A 55 -9.18 24.47 15.55
C ASP A 55 -9.84 25.79 15.10
N VAL A 56 -9.18 26.63 14.32
CA VAL A 56 -9.71 27.96 13.90
C VAL A 56 -10.70 27.87 12.72
N ALA A 57 -10.86 26.72 12.06
CA ALA A 57 -11.71 26.62 10.85
C ALA A 57 -13.15 26.10 11.09
N GLN A 58 -13.59 25.88 12.32
CA GLN A 58 -14.91 25.26 12.58
C GLN A 58 -16.04 26.17 13.07
N GLU A 59 -15.81 27.45 13.35
CA GLU A 59 -16.87 28.31 13.87
C GLU A 59 -17.53 29.16 12.77
N LYS A 60 -18.43 28.53 12.00
CA LYS A 60 -19.66 29.13 11.44
C LYS A 60 -20.33 28.15 10.48
N THR A 61 -21.35 27.44 10.96
CA THR A 61 -22.65 27.19 10.27
C THR A 61 -23.47 26.17 11.04
N SER A 62 -24.01 26.58 12.18
CA SER A 62 -25.24 25.99 12.73
C SER A 62 -26.44 26.60 12.00
N SER A 63 -27.15 25.82 11.19
CA SER A 63 -28.59 25.97 10.84
C SER A 63 -28.87 25.36 9.46
N ALA A 64 -29.54 24.20 9.42
CA ALA A 64 -30.75 23.96 8.59
C ALA A 64 -31.11 22.46 8.46
N LYS A 65 -32.18 22.10 9.16
CA LYS A 65 -33.27 21.15 8.87
C LYS A 65 -33.08 19.90 7.98
N ARG A 66 -33.49 18.77 8.60
CA ARG A 66 -34.03 17.50 8.05
C ARG A 66 -34.89 17.65 6.78
N SER A 67 -34.69 16.73 5.83
CA SER A 67 -35.75 15.92 5.19
C SER A 67 -35.14 14.78 4.34
N SER A 68 -35.56 13.53 4.57
CA SER A 68 -35.42 12.42 3.61
C SER A 68 -36.38 12.62 2.43
N PRO A 69 -36.05 12.10 1.23
CA PRO A 69 -36.72 10.89 0.72
C PRO A 69 -35.73 9.93 0.02
N GLU A 70 -35.83 8.61 0.21
CA GLU A 70 -36.67 7.65 -0.51
C GLU A 70 -36.02 7.08 -1.79
N ARG A 71 -36.07 5.75 -1.89
CA ARG A 71 -35.38 4.90 -2.87
C ARG A 71 -36.06 4.99 -4.24
N GLU A 72 -35.26 5.17 -5.30
CA GLU A 72 -35.65 4.73 -6.64
C GLU A 72 -34.56 3.85 -7.28
N HIS A 73 -35.01 2.67 -7.70
CA HIS A 73 -34.31 1.69 -8.52
C HIS A 73 -34.31 2.13 -9.99
N VAL A 74 -33.15 2.10 -10.67
CA VAL A 74 -33.07 2.14 -12.15
C VAL A 74 -31.95 1.18 -12.62
N PRO A 75 -32.16 0.36 -13.68
CA PRO A 75 -31.31 -0.77 -14.02
C PRO A 75 -30.08 -0.34 -14.84
N PHE A 76 -28.95 -1.03 -14.65
CA PHE A 76 -27.68 -0.69 -15.32
C PHE A 76 -27.40 -1.65 -16.46
N ASP A 77 -27.46 -1.10 -17.67
CA ASP A 77 -27.10 -1.77 -18.92
C ASP A 77 -25.60 -1.99 -19.07
N ARG A 78 -25.30 -3.02 -19.84
CA ARG A 78 -24.01 -3.68 -19.98
C ARG A 78 -23.19 -3.00 -21.08
N ALA A 79 -22.08 -2.34 -20.73
CA ALA A 79 -21.10 -1.89 -21.72
C ALA A 79 -19.70 -2.45 -21.44
N ASN A 80 -19.21 -3.27 -22.38
CA ASN A 80 -17.80 -3.58 -22.57
C ASN A 80 -17.05 -2.27 -22.84
N PHE A 81 -15.95 -1.98 -22.14
CA PHE A 81 -14.87 -1.22 -22.78
C PHE A 81 -13.49 -1.40 -22.13
N GLN A 82 -12.50 -1.45 -23.01
CA GLN A 82 -11.06 -1.57 -22.75
C GLN A 82 -10.52 -0.24 -22.23
N GLY A 83 -9.81 -0.27 -21.10
CA GLY A 83 -9.11 0.91 -20.58
C GLY A 83 -7.78 1.13 -21.31
N THR A 84 -7.75 2.11 -22.21
CA THR A 84 -6.53 2.78 -22.68
C THR A 84 -6.27 3.99 -21.77
N GLY A 85 -5.04 4.11 -21.27
CA GLY A 85 -4.60 5.29 -20.54
C GLY A 85 -3.71 6.12 -21.44
N GLU A 86 -4.09 7.37 -21.66
CA GLU A 86 -3.20 8.47 -22.00
C GLU A 86 -3.76 9.79 -21.46
N SER A 87 -2.85 10.75 -21.31
CA SER A 87 -3.07 12.10 -20.82
C SER A 87 -3.92 12.91 -21.80
N GLU A 88 -5.18 13.16 -21.47
CA GLU A 88 -6.07 14.07 -22.20
C GLU A 88 -6.23 15.39 -21.44
N ASN A 89 -6.05 16.51 -22.14
CA ASN A 89 -6.29 17.86 -21.65
C ASN A 89 -7.75 18.02 -21.20
N ASN A 90 -7.93 18.80 -20.13
CA ASN A 90 -9.15 18.85 -19.31
C ASN A 90 -10.40 19.44 -20.04
N THR A 91 -10.23 20.07 -21.20
CA THR A 91 -11.33 20.70 -21.95
C THR A 91 -12.19 19.72 -22.75
N ASP A 92 -11.63 18.59 -23.21
CA ASP A 92 -12.38 17.59 -24.01
C ASP A 92 -13.21 16.60 -23.17
N ARG A 93 -13.03 16.60 -21.84
CA ARG A 93 -13.78 15.71 -20.93
C ARG A 93 -15.19 16.19 -20.61
N LEU A 94 -15.46 17.49 -20.71
CA LEU A 94 -16.78 18.04 -20.38
C LEU A 94 -17.80 17.84 -21.52
N SER A 95 -17.33 17.70 -22.77
CA SER A 95 -18.17 17.51 -23.95
C SER A 95 -18.68 16.08 -24.15
N SER A 96 -18.05 15.08 -23.51
CA SER A 96 -18.41 13.65 -23.64
C SER A 96 -19.38 13.12 -22.58
N LEU A 97 -19.80 13.97 -21.63
CA LEU A 97 -20.78 13.61 -20.61
C LEU A 97 -22.21 13.73 -21.14
N SER A 98 -23.05 12.73 -20.85
CA SER A 98 -24.47 12.84 -21.11
C SER A 98 -25.10 13.99 -20.29
N LEU A 99 -26.14 14.64 -20.81
CA LEU A 99 -26.88 15.72 -20.13
C LEU A 99 -27.36 15.31 -18.72
N ARG A 100 -27.53 14.01 -18.47
CA ARG A 100 -27.91 13.43 -17.18
C ARG A 100 -26.74 13.31 -16.20
N GLU A 101 -25.52 13.03 -16.68
CA GLU A 101 -24.29 13.02 -15.86
C GLU A 101 -23.86 14.43 -15.44
N ARG A 102 -24.12 15.46 -16.27
CA ARG A 102 -23.91 16.86 -15.88
C ARG A 102 -24.80 17.33 -14.72
N LYS A 103 -25.96 16.67 -14.49
CA LYS A 103 -26.91 17.01 -13.41
C LYS A 103 -26.61 16.31 -12.07
N LEU A 104 -25.75 15.28 -12.06
CA LEU A 104 -25.42 14.49 -10.86
C LEU A 104 -24.04 14.83 -10.26
N LEU A 105 -23.25 15.67 -10.93
CA LEU A 105 -22.10 16.31 -10.30
C LEU A 105 -22.64 17.30 -9.25
N PRO A 106 -22.11 17.30 -8.01
CA PRO A 106 -22.33 18.41 -7.10
C PRO A 106 -21.93 19.69 -7.83
N LYS A 107 -22.67 20.80 -7.67
CA LYS A 107 -22.27 22.12 -8.16
C LYS A 107 -20.88 22.48 -7.57
N GLN A 108 -19.82 22.07 -8.27
CA GLN A 108 -18.42 22.35 -7.94
C GLN A 108 -18.08 23.84 -8.05
N SER A 109 -18.93 24.63 -8.71
CA SER A 109 -18.73 26.06 -8.95
C SER A 109 -18.75 26.91 -7.67
N ASN A 110 -19.40 26.45 -6.60
CA ASN A 110 -19.60 27.29 -5.41
C ASN A 110 -18.56 27.03 -4.30
N ILE A 111 -17.81 25.91 -4.35
CA ILE A 111 -16.73 25.63 -3.38
C ILE A 111 -15.37 26.09 -3.92
N ALA A 112 -15.18 26.06 -5.25
CA ALA A 112 -13.92 26.44 -5.88
C ALA A 112 -13.66 27.96 -5.89
N ASN A 113 -14.71 28.78 -5.92
CA ASN A 113 -14.57 30.23 -6.06
C ASN A 113 -14.27 30.95 -4.74
N ASP A 114 -14.63 30.39 -3.58
CA ASP A 114 -14.36 30.98 -2.26
C ASP A 114 -13.06 30.46 -1.62
N ALA A 115 -12.64 29.23 -1.94
CA ALA A 115 -11.49 28.57 -1.28
C ALA A 115 -10.11 28.90 -1.89
N GLY A 116 -10.06 29.50 -3.09
CA GLY A 116 -8.80 29.83 -3.78
C GLY A 116 -8.11 31.09 -3.26
N ALA A 117 -8.86 32.01 -2.64
CA ALA A 117 -8.38 33.31 -2.21
C ALA A 117 -7.65 33.31 -0.84
N GLU A 118 -7.96 32.34 0.03
CA GLU A 118 -7.44 32.30 1.41
C GLU A 118 -6.33 31.26 1.64
N GLN A 119 -5.84 30.59 0.60
CA GLN A 119 -4.87 29.53 0.78
C GLN A 119 -3.46 30.08 1.04
N GLU A 120 -3.05 30.07 2.30
CA GLU A 120 -1.76 30.55 2.81
C GLU A 120 -0.55 29.83 2.21
N PHE A 121 -0.74 28.60 1.75
CA PHE A 121 0.33 27.73 1.27
C PHE A 121 0.18 27.38 -0.21
N GLU A 122 1.32 27.07 -0.84
CA GLU A 122 1.42 26.54 -2.19
C GLU A 122 2.11 25.17 -2.14
N TYR A 123 1.52 24.20 -2.83
CA TYR A 123 2.03 22.84 -3.00
C TYR A 123 2.77 22.75 -4.33
N TYR A 124 4.00 22.25 -4.32
CA TYR A 124 4.81 22.17 -5.53
C TYR A 124 5.63 20.88 -5.57
N TRP A 125 6.08 20.53 -6.78
CA TRP A 125 7.06 19.48 -6.97
C TRP A 125 8.45 20.01 -6.63
N GLN A 126 9.04 19.55 -5.54
CA GLN A 126 10.44 19.73 -5.24
C GLN A 126 11.25 18.66 -5.98
N SER A 127 12.30 19.06 -6.69
CA SER A 127 13.25 18.13 -7.33
C SER A 127 14.33 17.67 -6.35
N TYR A 128 14.94 16.52 -6.63
CA TYR A 128 16.06 16.01 -5.84
C TYR A 128 17.19 17.05 -5.71
N PRO A 129 17.66 17.36 -4.49
CA PRO A 129 18.68 18.38 -4.25
C PRO A 129 20.08 17.81 -4.51
N GLU A 130 20.46 17.72 -5.80
CA GLU A 130 21.77 17.21 -6.24
C GLU A 130 22.93 17.89 -5.50
N ASN A 131 22.94 19.22 -5.52
CA ASN A 131 23.94 20.07 -4.89
C ASN A 131 23.62 20.37 -3.40
N GLY A 132 22.66 19.66 -2.80
CA GLY A 132 22.30 19.82 -1.39
C GLY A 132 23.35 19.26 -0.44
N SER A 133 23.20 19.56 0.86
CA SER A 133 24.03 18.96 1.90
C SER A 133 23.83 17.44 1.96
N PHE A 134 24.80 16.71 2.53
CA PHE A 134 24.66 15.28 2.78
C PHE A 134 23.40 14.96 3.58
N ILE A 135 23.10 15.74 4.64
CA ILE A 135 21.91 15.57 5.48
C ILE A 135 20.63 15.78 4.67
N THR A 136 20.61 16.76 3.76
CA THR A 136 19.46 16.98 2.88
C THR A 136 19.22 15.75 2.00
N ARG A 137 20.26 15.21 1.35
CA ARG A 137 20.14 13.99 0.52
C ARG A 137 19.77 12.76 1.37
N LEU A 138 20.32 12.63 2.57
CA LEU A 138 19.99 11.57 3.51
C LEU A 138 18.52 11.63 3.92
N SER A 139 17.96 12.83 4.12
CA SER A 139 16.53 13.00 4.43
C SER A 139 15.61 12.55 3.29
N TRP A 140 16.06 12.68 2.03
CA TRP A 140 15.36 12.18 0.84
C TRP A 140 15.44 10.65 0.76
N ALA A 141 16.61 10.07 1.01
CA ALA A 141 16.76 8.62 1.09
C ALA A 141 15.89 8.03 2.21
N PHE A 142 15.88 8.66 3.39
CA PHE A 142 15.02 8.29 4.50
C PHE A 142 13.54 8.35 4.12
N ASP A 143 13.11 9.40 3.41
CA ASP A 143 11.73 9.51 2.93
C ASP A 143 11.37 8.36 1.97
N ILE A 144 12.25 7.98 1.04
CA ILE A 144 12.02 6.81 0.16
C ILE A 144 11.87 5.50 0.98
N VAL A 145 12.72 5.31 1.98
CA VAL A 145 12.73 4.07 2.80
C VAL A 145 11.53 4.02 3.75
N SER A 146 11.20 5.14 4.39
CA SER A 146 10.06 5.25 5.30
C SER A 146 8.73 5.27 4.54
N THR A 147 8.73 5.78 3.31
CA THR A 147 7.57 5.86 2.43
C THR A 147 7.61 4.73 1.40
N PHE A 148 7.40 3.49 1.85
CA PHE A 148 7.42 2.29 1.00
C PHE A 148 6.56 2.36 -0.28
N ARG A 149 5.46 3.11 -0.22
CA ARG A 149 4.48 3.26 -1.32
C ARG A 149 4.74 4.50 -2.20
N MET A 150 5.80 5.24 -1.91
CA MET A 150 6.22 6.46 -2.57
C MET A 150 5.12 7.54 -2.55
N THR A 151 4.36 7.66 -1.46
CA THR A 151 3.31 8.68 -1.31
C THR A 151 3.90 10.08 -1.28
N GLY A 152 3.32 10.99 -2.05
CA GLY A 152 3.89 12.32 -2.26
C GLY A 152 5.04 12.37 -3.27
N TRP A 153 5.41 11.25 -3.92
CA TRP A 153 6.39 11.24 -4.99
C TRP A 153 5.73 11.18 -6.37
N ASN A 154 6.41 11.69 -7.39
CA ASN A 154 5.96 11.58 -8.79
C ASN A 154 5.83 10.13 -9.30
N TRP A 155 6.35 9.17 -8.54
CA TRP A 155 6.27 7.74 -8.82
C TRP A 155 5.34 6.95 -7.88
N ALA A 156 4.51 7.64 -7.09
CA ALA A 156 3.50 7.03 -6.23
C ALA A 156 2.70 5.94 -6.95
N ILE A 157 2.44 4.83 -6.27
CA ILE A 157 1.66 3.73 -6.86
C ILE A 157 0.22 4.19 -7.18
N ARG A 158 -0.26 3.80 -8.36
CA ARG A 158 -1.52 4.34 -8.92
C ARG A 158 -2.80 3.89 -8.23
N CYS A 159 -2.74 2.87 -7.37
CA CYS A 159 -3.90 2.37 -6.62
C CYS A 159 -4.25 3.21 -5.40
N LEU A 160 -3.42 4.21 -5.05
CA LEU A 160 -3.67 5.12 -3.94
C LEU A 160 -4.42 6.38 -4.41
N PRO A 161 -4.96 7.18 -3.46
CA PRO A 161 -5.41 8.53 -3.76
C PRO A 161 -4.31 9.36 -4.45
N PRO A 162 -4.66 10.35 -5.30
CA PRO A 162 -3.68 11.12 -6.05
C PRO A 162 -2.78 11.96 -5.14
N TYR A 163 -1.47 11.88 -5.40
CA TYR A 163 -0.41 12.58 -4.66
C TYR A 163 0.27 13.69 -5.44
N HIS A 164 -0.32 14.17 -6.53
CA HIS A 164 0.20 15.34 -7.22
C HIS A 164 -0.27 16.62 -6.52
N PRO A 165 0.51 17.71 -6.59
CA PRO A 165 0.03 19.03 -6.22
C PRO A 165 -1.24 19.36 -7.04
N PRO A 166 -2.25 20.00 -6.43
CA PRO A 166 -3.43 20.44 -7.16
C PRO A 166 -3.02 21.39 -8.31
N PRO A 167 -3.61 21.26 -9.51
CA PRO A 167 -3.27 22.13 -10.63
C PRO A 167 -3.79 23.55 -10.37
N HIS A 168 -3.06 24.55 -10.84
CA HIS A 168 -3.51 25.94 -10.81
C HIS A 168 -4.74 26.11 -11.73
N THR A 169 -5.72 26.90 -11.29
CA THR A 169 -6.88 27.32 -12.08
C THR A 169 -6.47 28.33 -13.16
N ALA A 170 -7.39 28.64 -14.07
CA ALA A 170 -7.15 29.64 -15.12
C ALA A 170 -6.75 31.02 -14.54
N ASP A 171 -7.21 31.32 -13.33
CA ASP A 171 -6.94 32.58 -12.62
C ASP A 171 -5.64 32.53 -11.81
N GLY A 172 -4.85 31.47 -11.95
CA GLY A 172 -3.57 31.30 -11.25
C GLY A 172 -3.69 30.88 -9.78
N ALA A 173 -4.90 30.58 -9.28
CA ALA A 173 -5.09 30.10 -7.91
C ALA A 173 -4.86 28.58 -7.83
N GLN A 174 -4.16 28.12 -6.80
CA GLN A 174 -4.08 26.68 -6.50
C GLN A 174 -5.20 26.29 -5.54
N PRO A 175 -6.00 25.24 -5.82
CA PRO A 175 -7.02 24.77 -4.91
C PRO A 175 -6.43 23.92 -3.77
N PRO A 176 -7.17 23.77 -2.65
CA PRO A 176 -6.75 22.95 -1.51
C PRO A 176 -6.50 21.47 -1.83
N LEU A 177 -5.78 20.78 -0.93
CA LEU A 177 -5.66 19.31 -1.00
C LEU A 177 -7.01 18.62 -0.85
N GLU A 178 -7.96 19.24 -0.16
CA GLU A 178 -9.35 18.83 0.01
C GLU A 178 -10.07 18.68 -1.33
N ALA A 179 -9.64 19.42 -2.36
CA ALA A 179 -10.20 19.30 -3.71
C ALA A 179 -9.80 17.99 -4.39
N LEU A 180 -8.72 17.33 -3.93
CA LEU A 180 -8.30 16.03 -4.42
C LEU A 180 -9.12 14.91 -3.76
N PRO A 181 -9.48 13.85 -4.49
CA PRO A 181 -10.23 12.74 -3.91
C PRO A 181 -9.42 12.03 -2.81
N ASN A 182 -10.05 11.82 -1.65
CA ASN A 182 -9.44 11.13 -0.51
C ASN A 182 -9.60 9.60 -0.54
N ARG A 183 -10.31 9.07 -1.55
CA ARG A 183 -10.50 7.63 -1.76
C ARG A 183 -10.13 7.23 -3.17
N SER A 184 -9.36 6.16 -3.32
CA SER A 184 -9.02 5.60 -4.62
C SER A 184 -10.08 4.64 -5.16
N LYS A 185 -9.97 4.27 -6.44
CA LYS A 185 -10.86 3.27 -7.08
C LYS A 185 -10.72 1.88 -6.45
N GLU A 186 -9.53 1.55 -5.99
CA GLU A 186 -9.22 0.31 -5.27
C GLU A 186 -9.67 0.35 -3.80
N GLY A 187 -10.10 1.52 -3.31
CA GLY A 187 -10.68 1.71 -1.99
C GLY A 187 -9.71 2.14 -0.90
N TYR A 188 -8.49 2.54 -1.25
CA TYR A 188 -7.55 3.13 -0.30
C TYR A 188 -8.04 4.51 0.11
N THR A 189 -7.97 4.81 1.41
CA THR A 189 -8.41 6.09 1.97
C THR A 189 -7.25 6.84 2.58
N ARG A 190 -7.37 8.17 2.64
CA ARG A 190 -6.51 9.05 3.44
C ARG A 190 -7.36 10.10 4.13
N THR A 191 -6.82 10.69 5.18
CA THR A 191 -7.42 11.83 5.88
C THR A 191 -6.50 13.04 5.78
N LEU A 192 -7.06 14.21 6.06
CA LEU A 192 -6.32 15.48 6.09
C LEU A 192 -6.14 15.97 7.52
N SER A 193 -7.14 15.77 8.39
CA SER A 193 -7.06 16.09 9.81
C SER A 193 -6.22 15.09 10.60
N ARG A 194 -5.28 15.59 11.42
CA ARG A 194 -4.48 14.78 12.35
C ARG A 194 -5.33 14.14 13.44
N LYS A 195 -6.36 14.83 13.94
CA LYS A 195 -7.27 14.29 14.96
C LYS A 195 -8.05 13.10 14.42
N THR A 196 -8.68 13.26 13.26
CA THR A 196 -9.40 12.16 12.59
C THR A 196 -8.45 11.02 12.25
N PHE A 197 -7.26 11.34 11.72
CA PHE A 197 -6.22 10.34 11.45
C PHE A 197 -5.86 9.52 12.69
N PHE A 198 -5.58 10.19 13.81
CA PHE A 198 -5.21 9.53 15.07
C PHE A 198 -6.32 8.61 15.55
N ILE A 199 -7.56 9.10 15.62
CA ILE A 199 -8.71 8.33 16.11
C ILE A 199 -8.97 7.12 15.21
N GLU A 200 -9.04 7.31 13.88
CA GLU A 200 -9.28 6.22 12.95
C GLU A 200 -8.14 5.20 13.01
N ARG A 201 -6.88 5.64 12.93
CA ARG A 201 -5.72 4.74 12.93
C ARG A 201 -5.57 4.00 14.25
N LEU A 202 -5.82 4.66 15.38
CA LEU A 202 -5.72 4.04 16.69
C LEU A 202 -6.86 3.05 16.94
N LEU A 203 -8.12 3.50 16.80
CA LEU A 203 -9.29 2.73 17.22
C LEU A 203 -9.77 1.70 16.21
N ILE A 204 -9.54 1.93 14.90
CA ILE A 204 -10.00 1.02 13.84
C ILE A 204 -8.88 0.07 13.41
N ASP A 205 -7.62 0.54 13.41
CA ASP A 205 -6.49 -0.26 12.93
C ASP A 205 -5.67 -0.85 14.08
N VAL A 206 -5.04 -0.02 14.91
CA VAL A 206 -4.02 -0.45 15.88
C VAL A 206 -4.62 -1.26 17.03
N VAL A 207 -5.63 -0.74 17.73
CA VAL A 207 -6.20 -1.41 18.92
C VAL A 207 -6.83 -2.77 18.57
N PRO A 208 -7.70 -2.89 17.54
CA PRO A 208 -8.25 -4.19 17.16
C PRO A 208 -7.16 -5.16 16.70
N SER A 209 -6.19 -4.67 15.93
CA SER A 209 -5.07 -5.52 15.47
C SER A 209 -4.21 -6.00 16.63
N TYR A 210 -3.94 -5.16 17.62
CA TYR A 210 -3.22 -5.54 18.84
C TYR A 210 -3.91 -6.72 19.53
N ILE A 211 -5.23 -6.61 19.76
CA ILE A 211 -6.02 -7.64 20.42
C ILE A 211 -6.00 -8.93 19.60
N LEU A 212 -6.24 -8.85 18.28
CA LEU A 212 -6.28 -10.03 17.42
C LEU A 212 -4.92 -10.71 17.28
N VAL A 213 -3.84 -9.93 17.18
CA VAL A 213 -2.48 -10.45 17.15
C VAL A 213 -2.14 -11.16 18.46
N ASP A 214 -2.49 -10.58 19.61
CA ASP A 214 -2.32 -11.21 20.91
C ASP A 214 -3.07 -12.54 20.98
N LEU A 215 -4.34 -12.56 20.56
CA LEU A 215 -5.17 -13.77 20.49
C LEU A 215 -4.53 -14.84 19.60
N CYS A 216 -4.14 -14.47 18.38
CA CYS A 216 -3.51 -15.38 17.43
C CYS A 216 -2.22 -15.97 18.01
N ALA A 217 -1.35 -15.17 18.61
CA ALA A 217 -0.12 -15.65 19.23
C ALA A 217 -0.39 -16.64 20.37
N VAL A 218 -1.36 -16.36 21.23
CA VAL A 218 -1.76 -17.28 22.32
C VAL A 218 -2.30 -18.60 21.78
N LEU A 219 -3.15 -18.55 20.75
CA LEU A 219 -3.73 -19.76 20.15
C LEU A 219 -2.70 -20.56 19.35
N MET A 220 -1.78 -19.90 18.65
CA MET A 220 -0.72 -20.55 17.89
C MET A 220 0.27 -21.25 18.82
N THR A 221 0.65 -20.63 19.94
CA THR A 221 1.58 -21.22 20.92
C THR A 221 1.02 -22.44 21.67
N GLN A 222 -0.26 -22.78 21.48
CA GLN A 222 -0.84 -24.04 21.98
C GLN A 222 -0.65 -25.21 21.01
N ASP A 223 -0.44 -24.95 19.72
CA ASP A 223 -0.29 -26.00 18.71
C ASP A 223 1.20 -26.21 18.38
N PRO A 224 1.76 -27.41 18.67
CA PRO A 224 3.15 -27.72 18.37
C PRO A 224 3.58 -27.43 16.93
N TYR A 225 2.64 -27.46 15.97
CA TYR A 225 2.89 -27.10 14.58
C TYR A 225 3.53 -25.71 14.43
N PHE A 226 3.05 -24.70 15.16
CA PHE A 226 3.58 -23.34 15.06
C PHE A 226 4.91 -23.14 15.80
N ILE A 227 5.28 -24.08 16.68
CA ILE A 227 6.46 -23.97 17.54
C ILE A 227 7.66 -24.69 16.93
N VAL A 228 7.48 -25.96 16.56
CA VAL A 228 8.57 -26.83 16.12
C VAL A 228 8.53 -27.14 14.62
N GLY A 229 7.53 -26.62 13.92
CA GLY A 229 7.29 -26.89 12.50
C GLY A 229 6.56 -28.22 12.24
N PRO A 230 6.07 -28.41 11.00
CA PRO A 230 5.21 -29.54 10.64
C PRO A 230 5.87 -30.91 10.87
N GLU A 231 7.15 -31.07 10.52
CA GLU A 231 7.82 -32.38 10.61
C GLU A 231 7.95 -32.89 12.04
N ARG A 232 8.27 -32.01 12.99
CA ARG A 232 8.46 -32.39 14.40
C ARG A 232 7.14 -32.41 15.16
N SER A 233 6.15 -31.63 14.72
CA SER A 233 4.86 -31.53 15.39
C SER A 233 4.05 -32.84 15.37
N SER A 234 4.26 -33.70 14.38
CA SER A 234 3.54 -34.99 14.26
C SER A 234 3.88 -35.98 15.37
N ALA A 235 5.05 -35.83 16.00
CA ALA A 235 5.51 -36.64 17.12
C ALA A 235 5.08 -36.10 18.50
N LEU A 236 4.44 -34.92 18.54
CA LEU A 236 4.02 -34.27 19.78
C LEU A 236 2.50 -34.34 19.95
N PRO A 237 2.00 -34.54 21.18
CA PRO A 237 0.56 -34.58 21.42
C PRO A 237 -0.08 -33.21 21.17
N LEU A 238 -1.22 -33.21 20.47
CA LEU A 238 -2.05 -32.02 20.34
C LEU A 238 -2.84 -31.78 21.64
N PRO A 239 -3.15 -30.50 21.99
CA PRO A 239 -4.12 -30.20 23.02
C PRO A 239 -5.47 -30.89 22.74
N PRO A 240 -6.24 -31.31 23.77
CA PRO A 240 -7.49 -32.04 23.57
C PRO A 240 -8.49 -31.37 22.62
N SER A 241 -8.57 -30.03 22.66
CA SER A 241 -9.45 -29.23 21.78
C SER A 241 -9.06 -29.32 20.30
N LEU A 242 -7.77 -29.43 19.99
CA LEU A 242 -7.27 -29.56 18.62
C LEU A 242 -7.22 -31.03 18.17
N ALA A 243 -6.92 -31.95 19.10
CA ALA A 243 -6.89 -33.39 18.84
C ALA A 243 -8.27 -33.95 18.42
N ALA A 244 -9.36 -33.33 18.89
CA ALA A 244 -10.73 -33.71 18.54
C ALA A 244 -11.14 -33.28 17.11
N LEU A 245 -10.37 -32.42 16.43
CA LEU A 245 -10.71 -31.93 15.10
C LEU A 245 -10.36 -32.93 14.00
N HIS A 246 -11.24 -33.07 13.02
CA HIS A 246 -10.91 -33.78 11.77
C HIS A 246 -9.70 -33.11 11.07
N PRO A 247 -8.78 -33.86 10.43
CA PRO A 247 -7.56 -33.30 9.84
C PRO A 247 -7.80 -32.12 8.87
N LEU A 248 -8.89 -32.17 8.11
CA LEU A 248 -9.30 -31.06 7.23
C LEU A 248 -9.62 -29.77 8.02
N LEU A 249 -10.36 -29.89 9.14
CA LEU A 249 -10.72 -28.76 9.98
C LEU A 249 -9.48 -28.22 10.72
N LEU A 250 -8.57 -29.10 11.14
CA LEU A 250 -7.29 -28.69 11.73
C LEU A 250 -6.43 -27.91 10.72
N SER A 251 -6.37 -28.37 9.47
CA SER A 251 -5.70 -27.65 8.39
C SER A 251 -6.33 -26.28 8.13
N LEU A 252 -7.66 -26.21 8.00
CA LEU A 252 -8.39 -24.96 7.82
C LEU A 252 -8.18 -23.99 8.99
N TYR A 253 -8.20 -24.50 10.23
CA TYR A 253 -7.91 -23.74 11.43
C TYR A 253 -6.50 -23.13 11.38
N ARG A 254 -5.48 -23.96 11.11
CA ARG A 254 -4.09 -23.51 11.00
C ARG A 254 -3.93 -22.46 9.90
N THR A 255 -4.51 -22.67 8.73
CA THR A 255 -4.49 -21.70 7.63
C THR A 255 -5.17 -20.39 8.01
N PHE A 256 -6.37 -20.47 8.58
CA PHE A 256 -7.16 -19.30 8.98
C PHE A 256 -6.41 -18.47 10.02
N ILE A 257 -5.92 -19.09 11.08
CA ILE A 257 -5.26 -18.35 12.16
C ILE A 257 -3.91 -17.77 11.70
N SER A 258 -3.17 -18.49 10.84
CA SER A 258 -1.95 -17.97 10.20
C SER A 258 -2.23 -16.73 9.36
N PHE A 259 -3.27 -16.80 8.54
CA PHE A 259 -3.67 -15.68 7.70
C PHE A 259 -4.13 -14.47 8.52
N LEU A 260 -4.96 -14.71 9.54
CA LEU A 260 -5.44 -13.67 10.45
C LEU A 260 -4.28 -13.03 11.23
N GLY A 261 -3.35 -13.84 11.73
CA GLY A 261 -2.16 -13.39 12.44
C GLY A 261 -1.27 -12.51 11.57
N VAL A 262 -0.95 -12.93 10.35
CA VAL A 262 -0.15 -12.11 9.41
C VAL A 262 -0.89 -10.83 9.03
N LEU A 263 -2.18 -10.91 8.70
CA LEU A 263 -2.98 -9.76 8.29
C LEU A 263 -3.01 -8.69 9.39
N THR A 264 -3.29 -9.10 10.62
CA THR A 264 -3.40 -8.20 11.78
C THR A 264 -2.04 -7.71 12.25
N ALA A 265 -0.98 -8.52 12.16
CA ALA A 265 0.38 -8.07 12.44
C ALA A 265 0.84 -7.00 11.45
N LEU A 266 0.57 -7.17 10.14
CA LEU A 266 0.85 -6.14 9.14
C LEU A 266 0.04 -4.85 9.40
N GLN A 267 -1.24 -4.99 9.74
CA GLN A 267 -2.09 -3.85 10.06
C GLN A 267 -1.59 -3.10 11.30
N LEU A 268 -1.20 -3.81 12.36
CA LEU A 268 -0.60 -3.25 13.56
C LEU A 268 0.71 -2.52 13.23
N THR A 269 1.64 -3.17 12.52
CA THR A 269 2.95 -2.59 12.17
C THR A 269 2.81 -1.34 11.32
N PHE A 270 2.02 -1.38 10.24
CA PHE A 270 1.83 -0.21 9.38
C PHE A 270 0.99 0.89 10.05
N GLY A 271 0.02 0.52 10.89
CA GLY A 271 -0.79 1.46 11.64
C GLY A 271 0.04 2.21 12.69
N ALA A 272 0.79 1.47 13.51
CA ALA A 272 1.70 2.02 14.50
C ALA A 272 2.81 2.83 13.85
N GLY A 273 3.42 2.34 12.77
CA GLY A 273 4.44 3.08 12.01
C GLY A 273 3.92 4.42 11.46
N ALA A 274 2.68 4.45 10.95
CA ALA A 274 2.07 5.68 10.47
C ALA A 274 1.78 6.68 11.60
N LEU A 275 1.34 6.21 12.78
CA LEU A 275 1.21 7.05 13.97
C LEU A 275 2.57 7.58 14.43
N SER A 276 3.61 6.74 14.47
CA SER A 276 4.96 7.13 14.85
C SER A 276 5.56 8.20 13.93
N LEU A 277 5.37 8.06 12.62
CA LEU A 277 5.79 9.07 11.63
C LEU A 277 5.02 10.40 11.81
N CYS A 278 3.73 10.34 12.14
CA CYS A 278 2.92 11.54 12.31
C CYS A 278 3.19 12.27 13.64
N PHE A 279 3.48 11.54 14.73
CA PHE A 279 3.47 12.09 16.10
C PHE A 279 4.75 11.91 16.92
N LEU A 280 5.61 10.91 16.66
CA LEU A 280 6.73 10.57 17.56
C LEU A 280 8.11 10.97 17.03
N LEU A 281 8.42 10.68 15.75
CA LEU A 281 9.76 10.88 15.15
C LEU A 281 10.08 12.37 14.86
N GLY A 282 9.90 13.24 15.84
CA GLY A 282 9.97 14.69 15.69
C GLY A 282 8.82 15.30 14.88
N GLY A 283 7.83 14.47 14.51
CA GLY A 283 6.57 14.87 13.88
C GLY A 283 6.73 15.91 12.76
N PRO A 284 5.86 16.94 12.72
CA PRO A 284 5.97 18.03 11.74
C PRO A 284 7.28 18.84 11.86
N SER A 285 7.92 18.88 13.03
CA SER A 285 9.12 19.70 13.25
C SER A 285 10.36 19.15 12.54
N VAL A 286 10.48 17.82 12.41
CA VAL A 286 11.62 17.17 11.73
C VAL A 286 11.24 16.70 10.33
N LEU A 287 10.04 16.12 10.18
CA LEU A 287 9.62 15.56 8.90
C LEU A 287 8.87 16.57 8.01
N GLY A 288 8.48 17.73 8.56
CA GLY A 288 7.78 18.76 7.82
C GLY A 288 6.43 18.25 7.31
N PHE A 289 6.14 18.56 6.04
CA PHE A 289 4.92 18.14 5.37
C PHE A 289 4.79 16.61 5.23
N ARG A 290 5.90 15.85 5.29
CA ARG A 290 5.89 14.39 5.15
C ARG A 290 5.22 13.66 6.32
N ALA A 291 5.19 14.27 7.50
CA ALA A 291 4.42 13.77 8.64
C ALA A 291 2.92 14.09 8.55
N HIS A 292 2.48 14.78 7.49
CA HIS A 292 1.07 15.12 7.32
C HIS A 292 0.23 13.87 6.99
N PRO A 293 -0.97 13.69 7.58
CA PRO A 293 -1.86 12.55 7.33
C PRO A 293 -2.14 12.27 5.85
N TRP A 294 -2.07 13.31 5.01
CA TRP A 294 -2.20 13.19 3.57
C TRP A 294 -1.26 12.14 2.97
N HIS A 295 -0.02 12.01 3.47
CA HIS A 295 1.00 11.04 3.03
C HIS A 295 0.78 9.62 3.55
N LEU A 296 -0.18 9.39 4.45
CA LEU A 296 -0.30 8.17 5.25
C LEU A 296 -1.63 7.45 4.98
N PRO A 297 -1.84 6.86 3.80
CA PRO A 297 -3.11 6.20 3.47
C PRO A 297 -3.30 4.89 4.25
N SER A 298 -4.53 4.35 4.21
CA SER A 298 -4.89 3.03 4.75
C SER A 298 -3.93 1.95 4.23
N ALA A 299 -3.58 0.94 5.05
CA ALA A 299 -2.65 -0.11 4.62
C ALA A 299 -3.25 -1.00 3.53
N PHE A 300 -4.54 -1.32 3.62
CA PHE A 300 -5.27 -2.16 2.67
C PHE A 300 -6.32 -1.35 1.89
N GLY A 301 -6.69 -1.89 0.71
CA GLY A 301 -7.79 -1.38 -0.10
C GLY A 301 -9.16 -1.93 0.34
N SER A 302 -10.20 -1.73 -0.48
CA SER A 302 -11.51 -2.33 -0.20
C SER A 302 -11.51 -3.84 -0.45
N PHE A 303 -12.10 -4.61 0.46
CA PHE A 303 -12.32 -6.05 0.27
C PHE A 303 -13.28 -6.34 -0.89
N ASP A 304 -14.07 -5.35 -1.33
CA ASP A 304 -14.86 -5.46 -2.57
C ASP A 304 -14.00 -5.84 -3.78
N GLN A 305 -12.71 -5.52 -3.78
CA GLN A 305 -11.81 -5.92 -4.87
C GLN A 305 -11.65 -7.44 -4.93
N VAL A 306 -11.62 -8.13 -3.80
CA VAL A 306 -11.59 -9.60 -3.74
C VAL A 306 -12.92 -10.17 -4.21
N LEU A 307 -14.04 -9.58 -3.78
CA LEU A 307 -15.36 -10.00 -4.21
C LEU A 307 -15.56 -9.81 -5.72
N ASP A 308 -15.18 -8.66 -6.27
CA ASP A 308 -15.43 -8.34 -7.68
C ASP A 308 -14.39 -8.94 -8.65
N ARG A 309 -13.15 -9.19 -8.19
CA ARG A 309 -12.03 -9.63 -9.05
C ARG A 309 -11.33 -10.92 -8.60
N GLY A 310 -11.78 -11.56 -7.53
CA GLY A 310 -11.22 -12.81 -7.03
C GLY A 310 -9.77 -12.68 -6.58
N LEU A 311 -8.97 -13.69 -6.88
CA LEU A 311 -7.56 -13.78 -6.49
C LEU A 311 -6.71 -12.66 -7.11
N ALA A 312 -7.05 -12.19 -8.31
CA ALA A 312 -6.39 -11.03 -8.92
C ALA A 312 -6.70 -9.73 -8.14
N GLY A 313 -7.89 -9.62 -7.55
CA GLY A 313 -8.26 -8.52 -6.66
C GLY A 313 -7.54 -8.59 -5.31
N PHE A 314 -7.40 -9.81 -4.78
CA PHE A 314 -6.65 -10.07 -3.55
C PHE A 314 -5.21 -9.53 -3.65
N TRP A 315 -4.42 -10.02 -4.61
CA TRP A 315 -3.01 -9.62 -4.74
C TRP A 315 -2.79 -8.25 -5.39
N GLY A 316 -3.67 -7.88 -6.33
CA GLY A 316 -3.47 -6.71 -7.19
C GLY A 316 -4.10 -5.42 -6.69
N ALA A 317 -4.93 -5.46 -5.64
CA ALA A 317 -5.64 -4.28 -5.15
C ALA A 317 -5.88 -4.28 -3.64
N TRP A 318 -6.22 -5.41 -3.02
CA TRP A 318 -6.58 -5.46 -1.60
C TRP A 318 -5.37 -5.61 -0.67
N TRP A 319 -4.53 -6.62 -0.90
CA TRP A 319 -3.38 -6.99 -0.05
C TRP A 319 -2.31 -5.91 -0.03
N HIS A 320 -2.06 -5.29 1.13
CA HIS A 320 -1.22 -4.12 1.53
C HIS A 320 -0.48 -3.21 0.52
N GLN A 321 -0.09 -3.67 -0.66
CA GLN A 321 0.55 -2.92 -1.76
C GLN A 321 1.83 -2.14 -1.36
N THR A 322 2.34 -2.35 -0.14
CA THR A 322 3.48 -1.65 0.45
C THR A 322 4.71 -1.75 -0.44
N PHE A 323 5.03 -2.96 -0.89
CA PHE A 323 6.22 -3.25 -1.70
C PHE A 323 5.96 -3.20 -3.22
N ARG A 324 4.75 -2.79 -3.64
CA ARG A 324 4.35 -2.85 -5.05
C ARG A 324 5.31 -2.08 -5.96
N PHE A 325 5.75 -0.89 -5.52
CA PHE A 325 6.67 -0.08 -6.31
C PHE A 325 7.98 -0.85 -6.60
N GLY A 326 8.61 -1.39 -5.55
CA GLY A 326 9.85 -2.15 -5.67
C GLY A 326 9.70 -3.44 -6.49
N PHE A 327 8.61 -4.18 -6.29
CA PHE A 327 8.35 -5.44 -7.01
C PHE A 327 8.01 -5.25 -8.48
N GLU A 328 7.36 -4.13 -8.85
CA GLU A 328 7.04 -3.85 -10.26
C GLU A 328 8.18 -3.15 -11.01
N ALA A 329 9.17 -2.57 -10.32
CA ALA A 329 10.20 -1.73 -10.94
C ALA A 329 11.00 -2.44 -12.05
N PRO A 330 11.55 -3.67 -11.87
CA PRO A 330 12.27 -4.36 -12.94
C PRO A 330 11.38 -4.68 -14.15
N GLY A 331 10.13 -5.07 -13.91
CA GLY A 331 9.16 -5.34 -14.97
C GLY A 331 8.83 -4.08 -15.76
N ARG A 332 8.59 -2.95 -15.07
CA ARG A 332 8.36 -1.66 -15.71
C ARG A 332 9.56 -1.24 -16.56
N TRP A 333 10.78 -1.42 -16.05
CA TRP A 333 12.02 -1.10 -16.77
C TRP A 333 12.14 -1.85 -18.09
N LEU A 334 11.92 -3.16 -18.05
CA LEU A 334 12.04 -3.98 -19.24
C LEU A 334 10.96 -3.64 -20.26
N LEU A 335 9.75 -3.33 -19.80
CA LEU A 335 8.66 -2.88 -20.66
C LEU A 335 8.95 -1.53 -21.33
N ALA A 336 9.51 -0.57 -20.60
CA ALA A 336 9.91 0.72 -21.14
C ALA A 336 10.95 0.55 -22.26
N ARG A 337 11.98 -0.28 -22.04
CA ARG A 337 12.99 -0.62 -23.05
C ARG A 337 12.39 -1.31 -24.29
N ARG A 338 11.46 -2.25 -24.09
CA ARG A 338 10.74 -2.90 -25.20
C ARG A 338 9.87 -1.92 -25.99
N GLN A 339 9.26 -0.95 -25.31
CA GLN A 339 8.46 0.08 -25.97
C GLN A 339 9.35 1.02 -26.78
N GLN A 340 10.48 1.45 -26.21
CA GLN A 340 11.46 2.29 -26.91
C GLN A 340 12.03 1.60 -28.15
N ARG A 341 12.43 0.32 -28.05
CA ARG A 341 12.90 -0.46 -29.22
C ARG A 341 11.82 -0.58 -30.30
N ARG A 342 10.58 -0.94 -29.94
CA ARG A 342 9.46 -0.99 -30.89
C ARG A 342 9.20 0.35 -31.58
N HIS A 343 9.38 1.46 -30.87
CA HIS A 343 9.20 2.79 -31.45
C HIS A 343 10.34 3.16 -32.41
N HIS A 344 11.57 2.75 -32.11
CA HIS A 344 12.72 2.90 -33.00
C HIS A 344 12.55 2.08 -34.29
N ASP A 345 12.14 0.81 -34.18
CA ASP A 345 11.95 -0.07 -35.34
C ASP A 345 10.84 0.42 -36.27
N LEU A 346 9.73 0.92 -35.71
CA LEU A 346 8.62 1.52 -36.48
C LEU A 346 8.96 2.91 -37.04
N GLY A 347 9.88 3.63 -36.41
CA GLY A 347 10.41 4.90 -36.92
C GLY A 347 11.31 4.69 -38.14
N ALA A 348 12.19 3.67 -38.07
CA ALA A 348 13.06 3.29 -39.17
C ALA A 348 12.32 2.74 -40.40
N GLU A 349 11.13 2.16 -40.21
CA GLU A 349 10.27 1.68 -41.30
C GLU A 349 9.49 2.82 -42.00
N LYS A 350 9.20 3.92 -41.29
CA LYS A 350 8.54 5.12 -41.86
C LYS A 350 9.46 5.97 -42.74
N ASP A 351 10.78 5.91 -42.54
CA ASP A 351 11.75 6.67 -43.37
C ASP A 351 11.95 6.10 -44.79
N LYS A 352 11.28 4.98 -45.13
CA LYS A 352 11.31 4.40 -46.49
C LYS A 352 10.04 4.64 -47.33
N GLY A 353 9.08 5.43 -46.83
CA GLY A 353 7.82 5.69 -47.56
C GLY A 353 7.22 7.06 -47.29
N ASN A 354 7.20 7.90 -48.33
CA ASN A 354 6.49 9.16 -48.57
C ASN A 354 6.06 10.04 -47.35
N PRO A 355 6.50 11.31 -47.23
CA PRO A 355 6.40 12.10 -45.98
C PRO A 355 5.01 12.65 -45.57
N THR A 356 3.90 12.27 -46.19
CA THR A 356 2.67 13.09 -46.16
C THR A 356 1.58 12.69 -45.17
N THR A 357 1.81 11.76 -44.23
CA THR A 357 0.80 11.46 -43.19
C THR A 357 1.38 11.45 -41.77
N LYS A 358 1.20 12.57 -41.07
CA LYS A 358 1.32 12.67 -39.60
C LYS A 358 0.18 11.88 -38.94
N THR A 359 0.25 10.56 -38.99
CA THR A 359 -0.61 9.67 -38.20
C THR A 359 -0.20 9.77 -36.73
N LYS A 360 -1.09 10.33 -35.90
CA LYS A 360 -1.02 10.26 -34.43
C LYS A 360 -0.71 8.81 -34.03
N THR A 361 0.50 8.57 -33.52
CA THR A 361 0.94 7.28 -33.02
C THR A 361 0.08 6.92 -31.82
N LYS A 362 -1.01 6.16 -32.04
CA LYS A 362 -1.78 5.54 -30.96
C LYS A 362 -0.79 4.75 -30.09
N THR A 363 -0.69 5.10 -28.81
CA THR A 363 -0.02 4.29 -27.80
C THR A 363 -0.55 2.87 -27.89
N LYS A 364 0.26 1.96 -28.41
CA LYS A 364 -0.12 0.55 -28.51
C LYS A 364 -0.33 0.00 -27.10
N THR A 365 -1.53 -0.51 -26.85
CA THR A 365 -1.92 -1.26 -25.66
C THR A 365 -0.87 -2.32 -25.31
N LYS A 366 -0.48 -2.40 -24.03
CA LYS A 366 0.41 -3.46 -23.49
C LYS A 366 -0.05 -4.84 -23.97
N THR A 367 0.86 -5.62 -24.57
CA THR A 367 0.57 -6.97 -25.06
C THR A 367 0.27 -7.93 -23.92
N ALA A 368 -0.27 -9.11 -24.22
CA ALA A 368 -0.42 -10.18 -23.22
C ALA A 368 0.93 -10.61 -22.63
N SER A 369 1.98 -10.70 -23.47
CA SER A 369 3.34 -11.01 -23.04
C SER A 369 3.92 -9.93 -22.12
N ASP A 370 3.63 -8.66 -22.37
CA ASP A 370 4.06 -7.55 -21.53
C ASP A 370 3.43 -7.61 -20.13
N ARG A 371 2.15 -7.99 -20.06
CA ARG A 371 1.43 -8.18 -18.79
C ARG A 371 1.93 -9.39 -18.02
N LEU A 372 2.18 -10.50 -18.72
CA LEU A 372 2.74 -11.71 -18.11
C LEU A 372 4.13 -11.43 -17.53
N LEU A 373 5.00 -10.75 -18.27
CA LEU A 373 6.35 -10.40 -17.84
C LEU A 373 6.34 -9.57 -16.55
N ALA A 374 5.57 -8.47 -16.52
CA ALA A 374 5.49 -7.61 -15.34
C ALA A 374 4.95 -8.36 -14.12
N PHE A 375 3.98 -9.25 -14.34
CA PHE A 375 3.41 -10.08 -13.31
C PHE A 375 4.42 -11.11 -12.78
N THR A 376 5.16 -11.78 -13.66
CA THR A 376 6.21 -12.74 -13.27
C THR A 376 7.28 -12.07 -12.41
N PHE A 377 7.78 -10.89 -12.79
CA PHE A 377 8.78 -10.18 -11.98
C PHE A 377 8.25 -9.83 -10.59
N ALA A 378 7.00 -9.34 -10.50
CA ALA A 378 6.42 -8.98 -9.22
C ALA A 378 6.30 -10.17 -8.26
N PHE A 379 5.77 -11.31 -8.73
CA PHE A 379 5.61 -12.50 -7.89
C PHE A 379 6.95 -13.19 -7.60
N LEU A 380 7.89 -13.21 -8.55
CA LEU A 380 9.23 -13.75 -8.34
C LEU A 380 9.98 -12.95 -7.28
N GLN A 381 9.98 -11.62 -7.37
CA GLN A 381 10.68 -10.76 -6.41
C GLN A 381 10.05 -10.86 -5.01
N SER A 382 8.71 -10.94 -4.93
CA SER A 382 8.02 -11.24 -3.68
C SER A 382 8.49 -12.58 -3.10
N GLY A 383 8.50 -13.63 -3.91
CA GLY A 383 8.95 -14.96 -3.52
C GLY A 383 10.40 -14.99 -3.00
N LEU A 384 11.31 -14.33 -3.72
CA LEU A 384 12.73 -14.26 -3.34
C LEU A 384 12.95 -13.46 -2.06
N LEU A 385 12.17 -12.40 -1.81
CA LEU A 385 12.24 -11.66 -0.55
C LEU A 385 11.90 -12.56 0.64
N HIS A 386 10.83 -13.35 0.53
CA HIS A 386 10.45 -14.31 1.57
C HIS A 386 11.48 -15.45 1.70
N ALA A 387 11.99 -15.97 0.58
CA ALA A 387 13.05 -16.99 0.57
C ALA A 387 14.31 -16.49 1.30
N ALA A 388 14.69 -15.24 1.10
CA ALA A 388 15.85 -14.65 1.76
C ALA A 388 15.66 -14.58 3.28
N GLY A 389 14.45 -14.23 3.73
CA GLY A 389 14.07 -14.35 5.15
C GLY A 389 14.28 -15.78 5.65
N SER A 390 13.70 -16.74 4.94
CA SER A 390 13.79 -18.18 5.29
C SER A 390 15.24 -18.67 5.38
N TYR A 391 16.07 -18.29 4.40
CA TYR A 391 17.47 -18.69 4.31
C TYR A 391 18.34 -18.09 5.41
N SER A 392 17.98 -16.91 5.90
CA SER A 392 18.74 -16.19 6.93
C SER A 392 18.37 -16.58 8.37
N MET A 393 17.39 -17.46 8.57
CA MET A 393 16.99 -17.92 9.90
C MET A 393 17.97 -18.96 10.46
N ILE A 394 18.04 -19.07 11.79
CA ILE A 394 18.90 -20.05 12.48
C ILE A 394 18.42 -21.49 12.23
N PRO A 395 17.11 -21.82 12.36
CA PRO A 395 16.64 -23.17 12.08
C PRO A 395 16.66 -23.48 10.58
N ALA A 396 16.88 -24.75 10.23
CA ALA A 396 16.77 -25.20 8.85
C ALA A 396 15.33 -25.04 8.33
N SER A 397 15.18 -24.19 7.31
CA SER A 397 13.91 -23.90 6.64
C SER A 397 13.88 -24.47 5.21
N LYS A 398 12.78 -24.27 4.49
CA LYS A 398 12.67 -24.67 3.07
C LYS A 398 12.49 -23.40 2.23
N TRP A 399 13.57 -22.65 2.06
CA TRP A 399 13.61 -21.36 1.34
C TRP A 399 12.97 -21.34 -0.06
N TRP A 400 12.81 -22.49 -0.72
CA TRP A 400 12.15 -22.61 -2.01
C TRP A 400 10.61 -22.60 -1.93
N GLN A 401 10.02 -22.87 -0.76
CA GLN A 401 8.56 -22.93 -0.60
C GLN A 401 7.89 -21.56 -0.79
N PRO A 402 8.37 -20.43 -0.23
CA PRO A 402 7.76 -19.13 -0.48
C PRO A 402 7.78 -18.73 -1.97
N PRO A 403 8.89 -18.82 -2.72
CA PRO A 403 8.87 -18.62 -4.18
C PRO A 403 7.84 -19.45 -4.91
N PHE A 404 7.69 -20.73 -4.53
CA PHE A 404 6.71 -21.60 -5.15
C PHE A 404 5.27 -21.18 -4.82
N PHE A 405 4.99 -20.79 -3.58
CA PHE A 405 3.70 -20.22 -3.18
C PHE A 405 3.32 -19.00 -4.03
N PHE A 406 4.24 -18.04 -4.18
CA PHE A 406 3.96 -16.83 -4.97
C PHE A 406 3.82 -17.13 -6.47
N ALA A 407 4.60 -18.07 -7.01
CA ALA A 407 4.40 -18.55 -8.39
C ALA A 407 2.99 -19.15 -8.57
N LEU A 408 2.52 -19.95 -7.61
CA LEU A 408 1.16 -20.52 -7.62
C LEU A 408 0.07 -19.46 -7.41
N ALA A 409 0.28 -18.44 -6.58
CA ALA A 409 -0.63 -17.31 -6.46
C ALA A 409 -0.81 -16.59 -7.81
N GLY A 410 0.29 -16.49 -8.56
CA GLY A 410 0.29 -16.00 -9.92
C GLY A 410 -0.50 -16.89 -10.88
N ALA A 411 -0.20 -18.19 -10.90
CA ALA A 411 -0.88 -19.18 -11.71
C ALA A 411 -2.38 -19.26 -11.43
N GLY A 412 -2.78 -19.19 -10.15
CA GLY A 412 -4.18 -19.19 -9.72
C GLY A 412 -4.95 -18.00 -10.27
N SER A 413 -4.33 -16.81 -10.29
CA SER A 413 -4.95 -15.61 -10.85
C SER A 413 -5.16 -15.74 -12.36
N ALA A 414 -4.21 -16.38 -13.07
CA ALA A 414 -4.34 -16.68 -14.49
C ALA A 414 -5.41 -17.76 -14.74
N LEU A 415 -5.45 -18.81 -13.92
CA LEU A 415 -6.42 -19.91 -14.00
C LEU A 415 -7.85 -19.41 -13.76
N GLN A 416 -8.10 -18.67 -12.69
CA GLN A 416 -9.42 -18.08 -12.41
C GLN A 416 -9.91 -17.24 -13.59
N ARG A 417 -8.99 -16.44 -14.14
CA ARG A 417 -9.24 -15.55 -15.26
C ARG A 417 -9.52 -16.33 -16.56
N TRP A 418 -8.88 -17.48 -16.76
CA TRP A 418 -9.12 -18.38 -17.87
C TRP A 418 -10.46 -19.10 -17.73
N LEU A 419 -10.74 -19.70 -16.55
CA LEU A 419 -12.02 -20.34 -16.23
C LEU A 419 -13.19 -19.37 -16.45
N ALA A 420 -13.08 -18.14 -15.96
CA ALA A 420 -14.14 -17.13 -16.14
C ALA A 420 -14.39 -16.75 -17.62
N ARG A 421 -13.45 -17.03 -18.53
CA ARG A 421 -13.57 -16.76 -19.96
C ARG A 421 -13.76 -18.00 -20.82
N SER A 422 -13.63 -19.19 -20.26
CA SER A 422 -13.77 -20.42 -21.01
C SER A 422 -15.21 -20.55 -21.54
N PRO A 423 -15.43 -21.07 -22.76
CA PRO A 423 -16.77 -21.20 -23.33
C PRO A 423 -17.84 -21.82 -22.40
N PRO A 424 -17.57 -22.92 -21.66
CA PRO A 424 -18.61 -23.55 -20.83
C PRO A 424 -19.02 -22.68 -19.63
N LEU A 425 -18.12 -21.84 -19.10
CA LEU A 425 -18.37 -21.06 -17.89
C LEU A 425 -18.70 -19.59 -18.17
N LYS A 426 -18.26 -19.06 -19.32
CA LYS A 426 -18.45 -17.65 -19.67
C LYS A 426 -19.92 -17.28 -19.71
N ALA A 427 -20.75 -18.03 -20.44
CA ALA A 427 -22.17 -17.75 -20.55
C ALA A 427 -22.90 -17.75 -19.19
N PRO A 428 -22.82 -18.82 -18.36
CA PRO A 428 -23.50 -18.86 -17.07
C PRO A 428 -22.98 -17.81 -16.09
N ILE A 429 -21.66 -17.64 -15.96
CA ILE A 429 -21.08 -16.60 -15.08
C ILE A 429 -21.57 -15.22 -15.50
N SER A 430 -21.63 -14.95 -16.80
CA SER A 430 -22.00 -13.62 -17.29
C SER A 430 -23.48 -13.28 -17.06
N ARG A 431 -24.35 -14.29 -16.97
CA ARG A 431 -25.78 -14.14 -16.65
C ARG A 431 -26.07 -14.17 -15.15
N ALA A 432 -25.14 -14.68 -14.34
CA ALA A 432 -25.31 -14.77 -12.90
C ALA A 432 -25.40 -13.37 -12.23
N PRO A 433 -26.27 -13.21 -11.21
CA PRO A 433 -26.38 -11.98 -10.46
C PRO A 433 -25.05 -11.64 -9.76
N ARG A 434 -24.84 -10.37 -9.42
CA ARG A 434 -23.57 -9.88 -8.86
C ARG A 434 -23.15 -10.65 -7.62
N TRP A 435 -24.08 -10.94 -6.71
CA TRP A 435 -23.77 -11.66 -5.47
C TRP A 435 -23.23 -13.08 -5.75
N ALA A 436 -23.78 -13.79 -6.73
CA ALA A 436 -23.36 -15.14 -7.09
C ALA A 436 -21.95 -15.13 -7.70
N ARG A 437 -21.65 -14.15 -8.57
CA ARG A 437 -20.29 -13.93 -9.09
C ARG A 437 -19.31 -13.59 -7.98
N ARG A 438 -19.70 -12.73 -7.04
CA ARG A 438 -18.88 -12.36 -5.88
C ARG A 438 -18.59 -13.55 -4.97
N LEU A 439 -19.59 -14.38 -4.72
CA LEU A 439 -19.44 -15.62 -3.94
C LEU A 439 -18.50 -16.60 -4.66
N GLY A 440 -18.64 -16.79 -5.97
CA GLY A 440 -17.72 -17.63 -6.75
C GLY A 440 -16.27 -17.12 -6.75
N ASN A 441 -16.08 -15.81 -6.83
CA ASN A 441 -14.76 -15.17 -6.72
C ASN A 441 -14.14 -15.39 -5.34
N LEU A 442 -14.93 -15.20 -4.28
CA LEU A 442 -14.49 -15.42 -2.89
C LEU A 442 -14.17 -16.88 -2.64
N ALA A 443 -15.06 -17.80 -3.01
CA ALA A 443 -14.87 -19.24 -2.85
C ALA A 443 -13.61 -19.73 -3.57
N PHE A 444 -13.39 -19.29 -4.82
CA PHE A 444 -12.17 -19.62 -5.54
C PHE A 444 -10.92 -19.08 -4.83
N ALA A 445 -10.94 -17.81 -4.39
CA ALA A 445 -9.79 -17.21 -3.72
C ALA A 445 -9.47 -17.94 -2.41
N LEU A 446 -10.48 -18.24 -1.58
CA LEU A 446 -10.30 -18.97 -0.32
C LEU A 446 -9.81 -20.40 -0.56
N ALA A 447 -10.42 -21.13 -1.49
CA ALA A 447 -10.02 -22.49 -1.82
C ALA A 447 -8.58 -22.54 -2.36
N TRP A 448 -8.21 -21.60 -3.24
CA TRP A 448 -6.86 -21.52 -3.78
C TRP A 448 -5.83 -21.22 -2.69
N LEU A 449 -6.09 -20.19 -1.86
CA LEU A 449 -5.19 -19.79 -0.78
C LEU A 449 -5.06 -20.89 0.29
N TRP A 450 -6.12 -21.64 0.55
CA TRP A 450 -6.03 -22.80 1.44
C TRP A 450 -5.20 -23.94 0.83
N ALA A 451 -5.46 -24.29 -0.44
CA ALA A 451 -4.77 -25.37 -1.12
C ALA A 451 -3.26 -25.11 -1.31
N THR A 452 -2.84 -23.85 -1.44
CA THR A 452 -1.42 -23.49 -1.66
C THR A 452 -0.74 -22.85 -0.45
N GLY A 453 -1.51 -22.33 0.51
CA GLY A 453 -1.00 -21.55 1.64
C GLY A 453 -0.07 -22.30 2.57
N TRP A 454 -0.21 -23.63 2.65
CA TRP A 454 0.67 -24.49 3.46
C TRP A 454 2.15 -24.31 3.10
N LEU A 455 2.48 -24.02 1.83
CA LEU A 455 3.87 -23.78 1.41
C LEU A 455 4.51 -22.62 2.19
N LEU A 456 3.75 -21.55 2.42
CA LEU A 456 4.25 -20.39 3.15
C LEU A 456 4.17 -20.61 4.67
N ILE A 457 3.06 -21.18 5.15
CA ILE A 457 2.81 -21.36 6.59
C ILE A 457 3.75 -22.37 7.22
N ASP A 458 4.00 -23.50 6.53
CA ASP A 458 4.94 -24.52 7.00
C ASP A 458 6.36 -23.95 7.11
N ASP A 459 6.79 -23.17 6.12
CA ASP A 459 8.12 -22.55 6.12
C ASP A 459 8.24 -21.52 7.24
N PHE A 460 7.21 -20.70 7.44
CA PHE A 460 7.08 -19.78 8.56
C PHE A 460 7.17 -20.48 9.91
N ALA A 461 6.55 -21.66 10.04
CA ALA A 461 6.63 -22.47 11.24
C ALA A 461 8.04 -23.04 11.47
N ARG A 462 8.73 -23.51 10.42
CA ARG A 462 10.14 -23.95 10.53
C ARG A 462 11.07 -22.80 10.91
N CYS A 463 10.80 -21.60 10.39
CA CYS A 463 11.55 -20.39 10.71
C CYS A 463 11.30 -19.88 12.14
N GLY A 464 10.31 -20.41 12.85
CA GLY A 464 9.91 -19.91 14.17
C GLY A 464 9.26 -18.53 14.12
N ILE A 465 8.74 -18.07 12.97
CA ILE A 465 8.17 -16.72 12.85
C ILE A 465 6.98 -16.52 13.80
N TRP A 466 6.24 -17.58 14.09
CA TRP A 466 5.07 -17.56 14.98
C TRP A 466 5.45 -17.45 16.47
N LEU A 467 6.73 -17.64 16.79
CA LEU A 467 7.28 -17.45 18.13
C LEU A 467 7.71 -16.01 18.38
N TYR A 468 7.75 -15.17 17.34
CA TYR A 468 7.93 -13.75 17.52
C TYR A 468 6.77 -13.19 18.33
N GLU A 469 7.07 -12.43 19.39
CA GLU A 469 6.07 -11.75 20.20
C GLU A 469 5.90 -10.30 19.68
N PRO A 470 4.82 -9.99 18.96
CA PRO A 470 4.66 -8.68 18.30
C PRO A 470 4.06 -7.60 19.21
N VAL A 471 3.65 -7.95 20.43
CA VAL A 471 3.04 -7.03 21.39
C VAL A 471 3.69 -7.16 22.76
N PRO A 472 3.93 -6.05 23.49
CA PRO A 472 4.63 -6.07 24.78
C PRO A 472 3.80 -6.66 25.92
N VAL A 473 2.46 -6.59 25.85
CA VAL A 473 1.55 -7.05 26.89
C VAL A 473 0.47 -7.96 26.31
N SER A 474 0.28 -9.13 26.90
CA SER A 474 -0.76 -10.08 26.51
C SER A 474 -2.00 -9.97 27.40
N LEU A 475 -3.10 -9.51 26.80
CA LEU A 475 -4.42 -9.48 27.43
C LEU A 475 -4.95 -10.90 27.64
N PHE A 476 -4.76 -11.79 26.67
CA PHE A 476 -5.29 -13.15 26.76
C PHE A 476 -4.51 -14.03 27.76
N ARG A 477 -3.19 -13.83 27.91
CA ARG A 477 -2.43 -14.48 29.00
C ARG A 477 -2.84 -13.95 30.38
N ALA A 478 -3.14 -12.64 30.49
CA ALA A 478 -3.69 -12.07 31.73
C ALA A 478 -5.04 -12.68 32.12
N LEU A 479 -5.85 -13.09 31.12
CA LEU A 479 -7.09 -13.84 31.33
C LEU A 479 -6.87 -15.35 31.59
N GLY A 480 -5.62 -15.81 31.71
CA GLY A 480 -5.27 -17.19 32.01
C GLY A 480 -5.20 -18.13 30.80
N LEU A 481 -5.32 -17.60 29.57
CA LEU A 481 -5.14 -18.39 28.34
C LEU A 481 -3.66 -18.56 27.98
N GLY A 482 -3.36 -19.56 27.16
CA GLY A 482 -2.00 -19.89 26.71
C GLY A 482 -1.39 -21.11 27.39
N PRO A 483 -0.16 -21.50 27.00
CA PRO A 483 0.50 -22.69 27.53
C PRO A 483 0.70 -22.58 29.05
N ALA A 484 0.46 -23.67 29.79
CA ALA A 484 0.59 -23.67 31.25
C ALA A 484 1.99 -23.27 31.74
N GLY A 485 3.02 -23.54 30.95
CA GLY A 485 4.43 -23.21 31.25
C GLY A 485 4.83 -21.76 30.96
N ASP A 486 4.05 -20.99 30.20
CA ASP A 486 4.34 -19.57 29.92
C ASP A 486 3.07 -18.72 29.94
N ARG A 487 2.80 -18.15 31.12
CA ARG A 487 1.69 -17.22 31.38
C ARG A 487 2.17 -15.79 31.59
N ARG A 488 3.36 -15.45 31.07
CA ARG A 488 3.90 -14.09 31.23
C ARG A 488 3.00 -13.09 30.51
N VAL A 489 2.37 -12.23 31.31
CA VAL A 489 1.54 -11.11 30.84
C VAL A 489 2.41 -10.09 30.13
N TRP A 490 3.59 -9.81 30.71
CA TRP A 490 4.62 -9.02 30.07
C TRP A 490 5.47 -9.91 29.18
N ARG A 491 5.45 -9.63 27.88
CA ARG A 491 6.04 -10.47 26.83
C ARG A 491 7.52 -10.18 26.61
N TYR A 492 7.89 -8.90 26.60
CA TYR A 492 9.26 -8.50 26.30
C TYR A 492 10.16 -8.66 27.51
N ASP A 493 11.22 -9.45 27.35
CA ASP A 493 12.30 -9.55 28.32
C ASP A 493 13.51 -8.71 27.89
N ALA A 494 14.58 -8.77 28.68
CA ALA A 494 15.82 -8.06 28.37
C ALA A 494 16.46 -8.55 27.05
N ASP A 495 16.18 -9.78 26.62
CA ASP A 495 16.67 -10.33 25.35
C ASP A 495 15.87 -9.81 24.14
N SER A 496 14.66 -9.31 24.37
CA SER A 496 13.78 -8.72 23.34
C SER A 496 14.10 -7.25 23.03
N LEU A 497 14.97 -6.62 23.82
CA LEU A 497 15.33 -5.21 23.65
C LEU A 497 16.62 -5.05 22.83
N PRO A 498 16.73 -3.99 22.01
CA PRO A 498 17.97 -3.67 21.32
C PRO A 498 19.13 -3.60 22.31
N ARG A 499 20.17 -4.39 22.08
CA ARG A 499 21.38 -4.42 22.90
C ARG A 499 22.61 -4.22 22.04
N TRP A 500 23.63 -3.59 22.62
CA TRP A 500 24.92 -3.51 21.97
C TRP A 500 25.58 -4.90 21.97
N HIS A 501 25.90 -5.42 20.79
CA HIS A 501 26.72 -6.59 20.59
C HIS A 501 28.13 -6.16 20.20
N SER A 502 29.13 -6.64 20.94
CA SER A 502 30.54 -6.46 20.60
C SER A 502 31.07 -7.75 19.98
N GLY A 503 31.34 -7.71 18.68
CA GLY A 503 31.99 -8.81 17.95
C GLY A 503 33.52 -8.75 18.07
N LYS A 504 34.22 -9.68 17.40
CA LYS A 504 35.70 -9.68 17.38
C LYS A 504 36.23 -8.53 16.54
N HIS A 505 35.47 -8.13 15.52
CA HIS A 505 35.79 -7.02 14.63
C HIS A 505 34.73 -5.92 14.71
N TRP A 506 35.08 -4.69 14.31
CA TRP A 506 34.15 -3.57 14.36
C TRP A 506 32.91 -3.79 13.48
N TRP A 507 33.05 -4.50 12.35
CA TRP A 507 31.93 -4.84 11.46
C TRP A 507 31.03 -5.99 11.99
N GLU A 508 31.48 -6.69 13.03
CA GLU A 508 30.68 -7.67 13.78
C GLU A 508 30.02 -7.03 15.00
N SER A 509 30.34 -5.77 15.31
CA SER A 509 29.77 -5.04 16.44
C SER A 509 28.63 -4.14 15.98
N GLY A 510 27.60 -3.99 16.81
CA GLY A 510 26.46 -3.14 16.49
C GLY A 510 25.26 -3.39 17.39
N ILE A 511 24.12 -2.85 16.99
CA ILE A 511 22.86 -3.10 17.70
C ILE A 511 22.34 -4.48 17.28
N ALA A 512 22.31 -5.42 18.22
CA ALA A 512 21.58 -6.68 18.10
C ALA A 512 20.14 -6.46 18.58
N VAL A 513 19.18 -7.01 17.86
CA VAL A 513 17.75 -6.98 18.17
C VAL A 513 17.21 -8.39 18.09
#